data_AF-A0A822E0W0-F1
#
_entry.id   AF-A0A822E0W0-F1
#
_cell.length_a   1.000
_cell.length_b   1.000
_cell.length_c   1.000
_cell.angle_alpha   90.00
_cell.angle_beta   90.00
_cell.angle_gamma   90.00
#
_symmetry.space_group_name_H-M   'P 1'
#
loop_
_entity.id
_entity.type
_entity.pdbx_description
1 polymer ?
#
loop_
_entity_poly.entity_id
_entity_poly.type
_entity_poly.pdbx_seq_one_letter_code
_entity_poly.pdbx_strand_id
1 'polypeptide(L)' 'MNDARYQHTSFVLTNGKILVSDGFADKDLNNSELYAPSAEVWTMTGNMNIARSGHRSLVLSDGSVTYW' A
#
# COMPACT_ATOMS: atom_id res chain seq x y z
N MET A 1 -6.56 -6.53 6.74
CA MET A 1 -5.76 -5.30 6.84
C MET A 1 -5.38 -5.18 8.29
N ASN A 2 -4.11 -4.92 8.58
CA ASN A 2 -3.56 -4.95 9.93
C ASN A 2 -3.67 -3.59 10.61
N ASP A 3 -3.52 -2.49 9.87
CA ASP A 3 -3.73 -1.14 10.37
C ASP A 3 -4.92 -0.48 9.69
N ALA A 4 -5.85 0.06 10.49
CA ALA A 4 -6.92 0.90 9.98
C ALA A 4 -6.31 2.14 9.31
N ARG A 5 -6.70 2.42 8.07
CA ARG A 5 -6.14 3.53 7.29
C ARG A 5 -7.18 4.15 6.37
N TYR A 6 -7.17 5.47 6.26
CA TYR A 6 -7.97 6.24 5.30
C TYR A 6 -7.08 7.09 4.39
N GLN A 7 -7.62 7.54 3.24
CA GLN A 7 -6.86 8.23 2.19
C GLN A 7 -5.63 7.43 1.67
N HIS A 8 -5.64 6.11 1.85
CA HIS A 8 -4.62 5.21 1.31
C HIS A 8 -4.80 5.04 -0.20
N THR A 9 -3.73 4.61 -0.88
CA THR A 9 -3.82 4.20 -2.29
C THR A 9 -3.75 2.70 -2.40
N SER A 10 -4.60 2.11 -3.25
CA SER A 10 -4.62 0.67 -3.54
C SER A 10 -4.28 0.40 -5.00
N PHE A 11 -3.52 -0.66 -5.25
CA PHE A 11 -3.07 -1.07 -6.56
C PHE A 11 -3.25 -2.56 -6.78
N VAL A 12 -3.82 -2.94 -7.92
CA VAL A 12 -3.85 -4.35 -8.35
C VAL A 12 -2.54 -4.66 -9.08
N LEU A 13 -1.79 -5.63 -8.56
CA LEU A 13 -0.57 -6.12 -9.18
C LEU A 13 -0.88 -7.15 -10.26
N THR A 14 0.06 -7.34 -11.19
CA THR A 14 -0.03 -8.31 -12.30
C THR A 14 -0.21 -9.76 -11.82
N ASN A 15 0.21 -10.07 -10.59
CA ASN A 15 0.02 -11.37 -9.93
C ASN A 15 -1.34 -11.51 -9.22
N GLY A 16 -2.26 -10.56 -9.38
CA GLY A 16 -3.60 -10.59 -8.79
C GLY A 16 -3.67 -10.19 -7.30
N LYS A 17 -2.54 -9.80 -6.69
CA LYS A 17 -2.53 -9.26 -5.32
C LYS A 17 -2.83 -7.76 -5.32
N ILE A 18 -3.29 -7.23 -4.19
CA ILE A 18 -3.57 -5.81 -4.02
C ILE A 18 -2.54 -5.21 -3.07
N LEU A 19 -1.71 -4.29 -3.55
CA LEU A 19 -0.82 -3.51 -2.69
C LEU A 19 -1.56 -2.27 -2.20
N VAL A 20 -1.59 -2.09 -0.90
CA VAL A 20 -2.12 -0.90 -0.24
C VAL A 20 -0.96 -0.19 0.43
N SER A 21 -0.74 1.07 0.05
CA SER A 21 0.36 1.88 0.57
C SER A 21 -0.16 3.21 1.05
N ASP A 22 0.65 3.86 1.89
CA ASP A 22 0.36 5.21 2.40
C ASP A 22 -0.96 5.18 3.22
N GLY A 23 -1.50 6.35 3.50
CA GLY A 23 -2.72 6.56 4.24
C GLY A 23 -2.46 7.14 5.62
N PHE A 24 -3.55 7.46 6.28
CA PHE A 24 -3.56 8.09 7.58
C PHE A 24 -4.42 7.27 8.54
N ALA A 25 -3.94 7.14 9.77
CA ALA A 25 -4.68 6.54 10.89
C ALA A 25 -4.84 7.59 12.01
N ASP A 26 -4.05 7.48 13.09
CA ASP A 26 -3.82 8.59 14.04
C ASP A 26 -2.62 9.46 13.63
N LYS A 27 -1.86 8.98 12.64
CA LYS A 27 -0.67 9.59 12.05
C LYS A 27 -0.52 9.12 10.60
N ASP A 28 0.36 9.78 9.86
CA ASP A 28 0.78 9.30 8.54
C ASP A 28 1.39 7.90 8.66
N LEU A 29 0.88 6.97 7.86
CA LEU A 29 1.39 5.62 7.79
C LEU A 29 2.49 5.54 6.75
N ASN A 30 3.63 4.98 7.17
CA ASN A 30 4.71 4.65 6.25
C ASN A 30 4.75 3.16 5.88
N ASN A 31 3.84 2.34 6.40
CA ASN A 31 3.80 0.92 6.07
C ASN A 31 2.92 0.66 4.85
N SER A 32 3.29 -0.37 4.10
CA SER A 32 2.49 -0.88 2.99
C SER A 32 2.03 -2.30 3.33
N GLU A 33 0.85 -2.68 2.88
CA GLU A 33 0.31 -4.03 3.07
C GLU A 33 -0.08 -4.63 1.73
N LEU A 34 0.25 -5.91 1.54
CA LEU A 34 -0.13 -6.67 0.37
C LEU A 34 -1.26 -7.64 0.74
N TYR A 35 -2.39 -7.48 0.08
CA TYR A 35 -3.52 -8.39 0.18
C TYR A 35 -3.44 -9.45 -0.90
N ALA A 36 -3.57 -10.72 -0.51
CA ALA A 36 -3.68 -11.86 -1.39
C ALA A 36 -5.13 -12.39 -1.39
N PRO A 37 -5.97 -12.03 -2.38
CA PRO A 37 -7.38 -12.42 -2.40
C PRO A 37 -7.59 -13.94 -2.38
N SER A 38 -6.69 -14.70 -3.01
CA SER A 38 -6.77 -16.17 -3.06
C SER A 38 -6.64 -16.86 -1.70
N ALA A 39 -6.04 -16.19 -0.72
CA ALA A 39 -5.85 -16.71 0.63
C ALA A 39 -6.57 -15.85 1.68
N GLU A 40 -7.17 -14.73 1.26
CA GLU A 40 -7.74 -13.69 2.13
C GLU A 40 -6.77 -13.15 3.20
N VAL A 41 -5.46 -13.23 2.94
CA VAL A 41 -4.41 -12.80 3.88
C VAL A 41 -3.88 -11.41 3.53
N TRP A 42 -3.59 -10.62 4.57
CA TRP A 42 -2.86 -9.37 4.49
C TRP A 42 -1.44 -9.56 5.04
N THR A 43 -0.44 -9.16 4.28
CA THR A 43 0.97 -9.24 4.68
C THR A 43 1.58 -7.84 4.71
N MET A 44 2.20 -7.45 5.82
CA MET A 44 2.98 -6.22 5.85
C MET A 44 4.16 -6.33 4.87
N THR A 45 4.29 -5.32 4.03
CA THR A 45 5.39 -5.14 3.08
C THR A 45 6.20 -3.91 3.46
N GLY A 46 7.37 -3.74 2.85
CA GLY A 46 8.38 -2.76 3.25
C GLY A 46 7.84 -1.38 3.60
N ASN A 47 8.49 -0.75 4.58
CA ASN A 47 8.13 0.58 5.05
C ASN A 47 8.76 1.63 4.13
N MET A 48 8.00 2.65 3.76
CA MET A 48 8.55 3.87 3.19
C MET A 48 9.46 4.54 4.22
N ASN A 49 10.62 5.03 3.78
CA ASN A 49 11.53 5.78 4.66
C ASN A 49 10.91 7.08 5.18
N ILE A 50 9.89 7.61 4.50
CA ILE A 50 9.17 8.81 4.87
C ILE A 50 7.68 8.49 4.81
N ALA A 51 6.96 8.70 5.92
CA ALA A 51 5.51 8.65 5.95
C ALA A 51 4.97 9.78 5.10
N ARG A 52 4.02 9.48 4.22
CA ARG A 52 3.37 10.45 3.35
C ARG A 52 1.87 10.23 3.46
N SER A 53 1.12 11.31 3.23
CA SER A 53 -0.33 11.30 3.08
C SER A 53 -0.71 12.27 1.97
N GLY A 54 -1.72 11.92 1.17
CA GLY A 54 -2.23 12.78 0.09
C GLY A 54 -1.39 12.83 -1.20
N HIS A 55 -0.42 11.94 -1.38
CA HIS A 55 0.38 11.84 -2.61
C HIS A 55 -0.32 11.01 -3.70
N ARG A 56 -0.06 11.34 -4.98
CA ARG A 56 -0.49 10.48 -6.10
C ARG A 56 0.57 9.41 -6.30
N SER A 57 0.12 8.16 -6.25
CA SER A 57 0.99 7.00 -6.41
C SER A 57 0.70 6.31 -7.76
N LEU A 58 1.71 5.69 -8.37
CA LEU A 58 1.57 4.90 -9.61
C LEU A 58 2.31 3.57 -9.46
N VAL A 59 1.67 2.47 -9.84
CA VAL A 59 2.33 1.16 -9.97
C VAL A 59 2.90 0.99 -11.36
N LEU A 60 4.17 0.61 -11.39
CA LEU A 60 4.89 0.23 -12.60
C LEU A 60 4.65 -1.25 -12.93
N SER A 61 4.87 -1.61 -14.19
CA SER A 61 4.66 -2.98 -14.69
C SER A 61 5.55 -4.04 -14.02
N ASP A 62 6.64 -3.62 -13.38
CA ASP A 62 7.55 -4.45 -12.59
C ASP A 62 7.06 -4.69 -11.15
N GLY A 63 5.95 -4.08 -10.74
CA GLY A 63 5.38 -4.18 -9.39
C GLY A 63 5.92 -3.13 -8.40
N SER A 64 6.81 -2.23 -8.84
CA SER A 64 7.30 -1.11 -8.04
C SER A 64 6.25 0.00 -7.94
N VAL A 65 6.22 0.73 -6.82
CA VAL A 65 5.36 1.90 -6.63
C VAL A 65 6.22 3.17 -6.67
N THR A 66 5.82 4.14 -7.48
CA THR A 66 6.38 5.50 -7.44
C THR A 66 5.37 6.47 -6.85
N TYR A 67 5.88 7.47 -6.12
CA TYR A 67 5.10 8.50 -5.45
C TYR A 67 5.54 9.87 -6.00
N TRP A 68 4.59 10.73 -6.39
CA TRP A 68 4.88 12.11 -6.85
C TRP A 68 4.05 13.16 -6.10
#